data_AF-A0A6J0IAA6-F1
#
_entry.id   AF-A0A6J0IAA6-F1
#
_cell.length_a   1.000
_cell.length_b   1.000
_cell.length_c   1.000
_cell.angle_alpha   90.00
_cell.angle_beta   90.00
_cell.angle_gamma   90.00
#
_symmetry.space_group_name_H-M   'P 1'
#
loop_
_entity.id
_entity.type
_entity.pdbx_description
1 polymer ?
#
loop_
_entity_poly.entity_id
_entity_poly.type
_entity_poly.pdbx_seq_one_letter_code
_entity_poly.pdbx_strand_id
1 'polypeptide(L)'
;MNSVFDLSASPQRNTAQRGRNCNRSLGRKSQSRDTDESQMLDCDRILHGVKGGRIFCSESSQPVCGTDGKTYKNECDLCSAAMRASNFITLNYQGECREPAPELE
;
A
#
# COMPACT_ATOMS: atom_id res chain seq x y z
N MET A 1 23.10 -32.49 51.61
CA MET A 1 24.43 -31.83 51.54
C MET A 1 24.92 -31.95 50.10
N ASN A 2 24.82 -30.87 49.32
CA ASN A 2 25.95 -30.06 48.82
C ASN A 2 27.04 -30.91 48.13
N SER A 3 27.08 -30.88 46.78
CA SER A 3 27.96 -30.01 45.94
C SER A 3 29.32 -30.68 45.76
N VAL A 4 29.83 -30.85 44.54
CA VAL A 4 30.49 -29.81 43.72
C VAL A 4 30.56 -30.33 42.25
N PHE A 5 30.18 -29.58 41.20
CA PHE A 5 31.04 -28.65 40.44
C PHE A 5 32.47 -29.19 40.26
N ASP A 6 32.97 -29.47 39.05
CA ASP A 6 33.32 -28.42 38.10
C ASP A 6 33.47 -28.89 36.63
N LEU A 7 33.53 -27.86 35.80
CA LEU A 7 33.55 -27.72 34.38
C LEU A 7 34.84 -28.24 33.72
N SER A 8 34.70 -28.84 32.55
CA SER A 8 35.66 -28.60 31.45
C SER A 8 35.13 -29.11 30.11
N ALA A 9 34.13 -28.41 29.56
CA ALA A 9 33.92 -28.33 28.11
C ALA A 9 33.01 -27.15 27.76
N SER A 10 33.60 -25.96 27.68
CA SER A 10 33.14 -24.86 26.82
C SER A 10 34.31 -24.50 25.92
N PRO A 11 34.17 -23.76 24.81
CA PRO A 11 32.96 -23.24 24.17
C PRO A 11 32.90 -23.64 22.67
N GLN A 12 31.75 -23.60 22.00
CA GLN A 12 31.65 -22.89 20.72
C GLN A 12 30.19 -22.47 20.51
N ARG A 13 29.97 -21.17 20.70
CA ARG A 13 28.82 -20.44 20.18
C ARG A 13 28.75 -20.73 18.69
N ASN A 14 27.84 -21.60 18.26
CA ASN A 14 27.38 -21.51 16.89
C ASN A 14 26.20 -20.55 16.87
N THR A 15 26.57 -19.26 16.81
CA THR A 15 25.72 -18.21 16.25
C THR A 15 25.38 -18.59 14.81
N ALA A 16 24.40 -19.46 14.63
CA ALA A 16 23.47 -19.31 13.53
C ALA A 16 22.41 -18.30 14.04
N GLN A 17 22.71 -17.01 14.20
CA GLN A 17 22.68 -16.10 13.05
C GLN A 17 22.34 -16.83 11.75
N ARG A 18 21.13 -17.40 11.71
CA ARG A 18 20.37 -17.38 10.47
C ARG A 18 20.17 -15.91 10.19
N GLY A 19 21.18 -15.36 9.51
CA GLY A 19 21.10 -14.06 8.90
C GLY A 19 19.72 -13.98 8.27
N ARG A 20 19.06 -12.85 8.49
CA ARG A 20 18.08 -12.38 7.55
C ARG A 20 18.82 -12.36 6.22
N ASN A 21 18.71 -13.45 5.47
CA ASN A 21 19.20 -13.50 4.13
C ASN A 21 18.22 -12.62 3.36
N CYS A 22 18.48 -11.31 3.37
CA CYS A 22 17.78 -10.35 2.56
C CYS A 22 18.12 -10.53 1.07
N ASN A 23 18.82 -11.60 0.68
CA ASN A 23 18.66 -12.20 -0.65
C ASN A 23 17.31 -12.92 -0.74
N ARG A 24 16.21 -12.16 -0.61
CA ARG A 24 15.12 -12.38 -1.56
C ARG A 24 15.66 -11.88 -2.89
N SER A 25 16.30 -12.77 -3.63
CA SER A 25 16.44 -12.61 -5.07
C SER A 25 15.11 -12.08 -5.57
N LEU A 26 15.16 -10.89 -6.16
CA LEU A 26 14.06 -10.12 -6.71
C LEU A 26 13.35 -10.96 -7.79
N GLY A 27 12.55 -11.91 -7.34
CA GLY A 27 11.56 -12.63 -8.11
C GLY A 27 10.24 -11.98 -7.78
N ARG A 28 9.81 -11.06 -8.64
CA ARG A 28 8.44 -10.56 -8.71
C ARG A 28 7.51 -11.78 -8.79
N LYS A 29 6.99 -12.22 -7.65
CA LYS A 29 5.84 -13.11 -7.64
C LYS A 29 4.62 -12.24 -7.86
N SER A 30 4.37 -11.96 -9.13
CA SER A 30 3.09 -11.45 -9.64
C SER A 30 2.03 -12.54 -9.52
N GLN A 31 1.76 -13.03 -8.31
CA GLN A 31 0.73 -14.03 -8.02
C GLN A 31 0.23 -13.88 -6.58
N SER A 32 -0.33 -12.72 -6.24
CA SER A 32 -1.40 -12.67 -5.24
C SER A 32 -2.72 -12.63 -5.99
N ARG A 33 -3.32 -13.80 -6.18
CA ARG A 33 -4.76 -13.91 -6.36
C ARG A 33 -5.37 -13.76 -4.97
N ASP A 34 -5.55 -12.52 -4.53
CA ASP A 34 -6.51 -12.22 -3.47
C ASP A 34 -7.72 -11.65 -4.21
N THR A 35 -8.74 -12.48 -4.38
CA THR A 35 -10.04 -12.05 -4.88
C THR A 35 -10.74 -11.29 -3.76
N ASP A 36 -10.59 -9.98 -3.74
CA ASP A 36 -11.60 -9.05 -3.22
C ASP A 36 -11.86 -8.04 -4.35
N GLU A 37 -12.93 -8.27 -5.10
CA GLU A 37 -13.35 -7.38 -6.19
C GLU A 37 -14.15 -6.19 -5.61
N SER A 38 -13.60 -5.53 -4.60
CA SER A 38 -14.00 -4.17 -4.25
C SER A 38 -13.01 -3.26 -4.95
N GLN A 39 -13.50 -2.45 -5.89
CA GLN A 39 -12.74 -1.61 -6.83
C GLN A 39 -11.74 -0.65 -6.14
N MET A 40 -10.65 -1.18 -5.61
CA MET A 40 -9.61 -0.42 -4.93
C MET A 40 -8.65 0.12 -5.99
N LEU A 41 -8.60 1.45 -6.15
CA LEU A 41 -7.60 2.08 -7.02
C LEU A 41 -6.22 1.88 -6.42
N ASP A 42 -5.41 1.06 -7.08
CA ASP A 42 -4.02 0.83 -6.72
C ASP A 42 -3.16 2.00 -7.24
N CYS A 43 -3.06 3.03 -6.43
CA CYS A 43 -2.30 4.23 -6.73
C CYS A 43 -0.80 3.97 -6.93
N ASP A 44 -0.25 2.87 -6.40
CA ASP A 44 1.15 2.48 -6.64
C ASP A 44 1.38 2.01 -8.09
N ARG A 45 0.34 1.47 -8.74
CA ARG A 45 0.38 1.03 -10.14
C ARG A 45 0.01 2.15 -11.11
N ILE A 46 -0.94 3.00 -10.73
CA ILE A 46 -1.38 4.16 -11.54
C ILE A 46 -0.28 5.23 -11.56
N LEU A 47 0.38 5.44 -10.43
CA LEU A 47 1.50 6.37 -10.29
C LEU A 47 2.80 5.61 -10.48
N HIS A 48 3.09 5.21 -11.73
CA HIS A 48 4.28 4.47 -12.14
C HIS A 48 5.51 4.79 -11.28
N GLY A 49 5.76 3.94 -10.28
CA GLY A 49 6.93 3.93 -9.40
C GLY A 49 7.35 5.30 -8.89
N VAL A 50 6.83 5.69 -7.72
CA VAL A 50 7.22 6.90 -6.97
C VAL A 50 8.75 6.95 -6.73
N LYS A 51 9.51 7.46 -7.71
CA LYS A 51 10.87 7.92 -7.57
C LYS A 51 10.85 9.45 -7.73
N GLY A 52 10.78 10.16 -6.62
CA GLY A 52 10.96 11.63 -6.60
C GLY A 52 9.70 12.47 -6.49
N GLY A 53 8.56 11.91 -6.05
CA GLY A 53 7.40 12.70 -5.60
C GLY A 53 6.67 13.51 -6.69
N ARG A 54 6.86 13.17 -7.97
CA ARG A 54 6.14 13.79 -9.09
C ARG A 54 5.15 12.78 -9.67
N ILE A 55 3.87 13.13 -9.62
CA ILE A 55 2.76 12.37 -10.16
C ILE A 55 2.55 12.79 -11.62
N PHE A 56 2.66 11.84 -12.54
CA PHE A 56 2.32 12.04 -13.95
C PHE A 56 1.02 11.33 -14.25
N CYS A 57 0.01 12.08 -14.66
CA CYS A 57 -1.31 11.57 -15.04
C CYS A 57 -1.52 11.76 -16.53
N SER A 58 -2.13 10.78 -17.19
CA SER A 58 -2.71 10.99 -18.52
C SER A 58 -3.96 11.88 -18.40
N GLU A 59 -4.25 12.67 -19.43
CA GLU A 59 -5.47 13.49 -19.49
C GLU A 59 -6.71 12.66 -19.85
N SER A 60 -6.96 11.57 -19.11
CA SER A 60 -8.22 10.84 -19.23
C SER A 60 -9.35 11.63 -18.55
N SER A 61 -10.50 11.71 -19.21
CA SER A 61 -11.73 12.29 -18.65
C SER A 61 -12.67 11.19 -18.18
N GLN A 62 -12.26 10.45 -17.15
CA GLN A 62 -13.04 9.36 -16.56
C GLN A 62 -13.34 9.68 -15.10
N PRO A 63 -14.41 10.41 -14.79
CA PRO A 63 -14.66 10.87 -13.43
C PRO A 63 -14.83 9.69 -12.47
N VAL A 64 -14.36 9.87 -11.23
CA VAL A 64 -14.48 8.88 -10.16
C VAL A 64 -14.87 9.54 -8.84
N CYS A 65 -15.61 8.80 -8.01
CA CYS A 65 -16.01 9.25 -6.70
C CYS A 65 -15.06 8.68 -5.65
N GLY A 66 -14.46 9.56 -4.84
CA GLY A 66 -13.66 9.17 -3.68
C GLY A 66 -14.52 8.75 -2.49
N THR A 67 -13.93 8.00 -1.57
CA THR A 67 -14.56 7.68 -0.26
C THR A 67 -14.69 8.90 0.65
N ASP A 68 -14.05 10.02 0.28
CA ASP A 68 -14.25 11.33 0.90
C ASP A 68 -15.48 12.08 0.35
N GLY A 69 -16.22 11.48 -0.58
CA GLY A 69 -17.40 12.06 -1.20
C GLY A 69 -17.10 13.13 -2.25
N LYS A 70 -15.85 13.26 -2.71
CA LYS A 70 -15.48 14.19 -3.78
C LYS A 70 -15.34 13.50 -5.13
N THR A 71 -15.79 14.19 -6.15
CA THR A 71 -15.57 13.80 -7.54
C THR A 71 -14.17 14.21 -7.98
N TYR A 72 -13.42 13.27 -8.53
CA TYR A 72 -12.12 13.48 -9.16
C TYR A 72 -12.23 13.29 -10.67
N LYS A 73 -11.44 14.06 -11.43
CA LYS A 73 -11.52 14.04 -12.91
C LYS A 73 -11.16 12.69 -13.51
N ASN A 74 -10.23 11.99 -12.85
CA ASN A 74 -9.82 10.63 -13.17
C ASN A 74 -9.19 9.92 -11.97
N GLU A 75 -8.94 8.62 -12.12
CA GLU A 75 -8.30 7.76 -11.13
C GLU A 75 -6.93 8.31 -10.67
N CYS A 76 -6.18 8.94 -11.59
CA CYS A 76 -4.88 9.51 -11.26
C CYS A 76 -4.99 10.79 -10.42
N ASP A 77 -5.99 11.63 -10.69
CA ASP A 77 -6.31 12.80 -9.87
C ASP A 77 -6.74 12.40 -8.45
N LEU A 78 -7.53 11.32 -8.32
CA LEU A 78 -7.86 10.73 -7.03
C LEU A 78 -6.60 10.26 -6.30
N CYS A 79 -5.71 9.50 -6.96
CA CYS A 79 -4.45 9.06 -6.37
C CYS A 79 -3.52 10.21 -5.98
N SER A 80 -3.48 11.24 -6.82
CA SER A 80 -2.72 12.47 -6.61
C SER A 80 -3.22 13.24 -5.39
N ALA A 81 -4.54 13.28 -5.20
CA ALA A 81 -5.16 13.85 -4.02
C ALA A 81 -4.94 12.99 -2.78
N ALA A 82 -5.08 11.66 -2.88
CA ALA A 82 -4.84 10.72 -1.79
C ALA A 82 -3.41 10.83 -1.23
N MET A 83 -2.41 11.05 -2.08
CA MET A 83 -1.02 11.26 -1.64
C MET A 83 -0.79 12.60 -0.94
N ARG A 84 -1.58 13.64 -1.26
CA ARG A 84 -1.46 14.97 -0.64
C ARG A 84 -2.36 15.14 0.57
N ALA A 85 -3.45 14.40 0.63
CA ALA A 85 -4.37 14.41 1.74
C ALA A 85 -3.72 13.80 2.99
N SER A 86 -4.07 14.35 4.15
CA SER A 86 -3.70 13.75 5.43
C SER A 86 -4.53 12.50 5.77
N ASN A 87 -5.61 12.26 5.01
CA ASN A 87 -6.53 11.15 5.19
C ASN A 87 -6.39 10.15 4.03
N PHE A 88 -6.67 8.88 4.31
CA PHE A 88 -6.70 7.83 3.30
C PHE A 88 -7.94 7.97 2.42
N ILE A 89 -7.75 8.40 1.17
CA ILE A 89 -8.81 8.53 0.17
C ILE A 89 -8.68 7.36 -0.80
N THR A 90 -9.74 6.58 -0.94
CA THR A 90 -9.83 5.46 -1.89
C THR A 90 -10.96 5.71 -2.87
N LEU A 91 -11.01 4.92 -3.95
CA LEU A 91 -12.18 4.93 -4.82
C LEU A 91 -13.39 4.34 -4.10
N ASN A 92 -14.50 5.06 -4.19
CA ASN A 92 -15.81 4.60 -3.76
C ASN A 92 -16.52 3.91 -4.93
N TYR A 93 -16.65 4.60 -6.07
CA TYR A 93 -17.21 4.07 -7.31
C TYR A 93 -16.76 4.89 -8.53
N GLN A 94 -16.85 4.28 -9.72
CA GLN A 94 -16.63 4.98 -10.99
C GLN A 94 -17.79 5.92 -11.32
N GLY A 95 -17.48 7.10 -11.85
CA GLY A 95 -18.43 8.18 -12.12
C GLY A 95 -18.33 9.32 -11.10
N GLU A 96 -19.07 10.39 -11.35
CA GLU A 96 -19.13 11.52 -10.42
C GLU A 96 -19.83 11.12 -9.12
N CYS A 97 -19.39 11.67 -8.00
CA CYS A 97 -20.12 11.52 -6.75
C CYS A 97 -21.53 12.08 -6.91
N ARG A 98 -22.51 11.33 -6.40
CA ARG A 98 -23.86 11.84 -6.22
C ARG A 98 -23.79 12.95 -5.17
N GLU A 99 -23.95 14.19 -5.60
CA GLU A 99 -24.22 15.26 -4.65
C GLU A 99 -25.48 14.87 -3.86
N PRO A 100 -25.48 14.95 -2.52
CA PRO A 100 -26.76 15.00 -1.82
C PRO A 100 -27.47 16.21 -2.41
N ALA A 101 -28.61 15.98 -3.07
CA ALA A 101 -29.43 17.06 -3.58
C ALA A 101 -29.56 18.09 -2.45
N PRO A 102 -29.33 19.40 -2.71
CA PRO A 102 -29.49 20.40 -1.68
C PRO A 102 -30.87 20.19 -1.09
N GLU A 103 -30.91 19.93 0.21
CA GLU A 103 -32.15 19.81 0.97
C GLU A 103 -32.86 21.15 0.76
N LEU A 104 -33.84 21.16 -0.15
CA LEU A 104 -34.72 22.29 -0.37
C LEU A 104 -35.62 22.34 0.86
N GLU A 105 -35.19 23.09 1.87
CA GLU A 105 -36.07 23.60 2.93
C GLU A 105 -37.05 24.64 2.38
#